data_AF-A0A1N6IX29-F1
#
_entry.id   AF-A0A1N6IX29-F1
#
_cell.length_a   1.000
_cell.length_b   1.000
_cell.length_c   1.000
_cell.angle_alpha   90.00
_cell.angle_beta   90.00
_cell.angle_gamma   90.00
#
_symmetry.space_group_name_H-M   'P 1'
#
loop_
_entity.id
_entity.type
_entity.pdbx_description
1 polymer ?
#
loop_
_entity_poly.entity_id
_entity_poly.type
_entity_poly.pdbx_seq_one_letter_code
_entity_poly.pdbx_strand_id
1 'polypeptide(L)'
;MEKCFLKIGAQVRAWEYGPPAFLQFLFAEDSFYKEPAGKAMLTYKKIGYTSTCGKALERFSKDGFDWQIMEKVYASYYDELYENFANLLEYHVTTNHTDWEDEIQKDYIRNYLNGLSKLSKSDQLKDFKAFYVPMLLAESGEKTSIVKSKDGEKYTLKKYEHRRMQNNFDYFLLDRYLGLPPWILLIAGLFTNRNNQNWNFDEVISAMDIKLLLEGHPPETTIDLNLSGIIHYDHEIEGLHERLTKRLVNKLNLYGSLLRTVIEKDVTARNIHLKMHVKETLATMADRKASNDLKGKILEELMSNIFSNVNGFHVTSTRISLGDEEIDLVLRNNINRPFWMAFGSPLIFAECKNWSKKVGASEFRDFEGKLRNHKSVIKLSFFISYMGFSSEVESAIKRSSQDGAHIVLIQGSDLKQYVESDVEVLDWLENLATRLY
;
A
#
# COMPACT_ATOMS: atom_id res chain seq x y z
N MET A 1 16.11 -13.80 29.38
CA MET A 1 15.17 -12.98 28.59
C MET A 1 13.94 -13.80 28.34
N GLU A 2 12.78 -13.23 28.66
CA GLU A 2 11.48 -13.81 28.37
C GLU A 2 11.31 -13.94 26.85
N LYS A 3 10.82 -15.08 26.37
CA LYS A 3 10.64 -15.32 24.93
C LYS A 3 9.28 -15.98 24.68
N CYS A 4 8.59 -15.54 23.63
CA CYS A 4 7.49 -16.31 23.06
C CYS A 4 7.91 -16.98 21.77
N PHE A 5 7.31 -18.12 21.46
CA PHE A 5 7.65 -18.93 20.29
C PHE A 5 6.40 -19.22 19.46
N LEU A 6 6.47 -19.01 18.16
CA LEU A 6 5.48 -19.51 17.20
C LEU A 6 6.10 -20.66 16.44
N LYS A 7 5.48 -21.83 16.54
CA LYS A 7 5.85 -23.03 15.79
C LYS A 7 4.85 -23.26 14.65
N ILE A 8 5.36 -23.45 13.44
CA ILE A 8 4.60 -23.80 12.23
C ILE A 8 5.27 -25.03 11.63
N GLY A 9 4.70 -26.22 11.84
CA GLY A 9 5.38 -27.47 11.46
C GLY A 9 6.73 -27.62 12.17
N ALA A 10 7.82 -27.72 11.40
CA ALA A 10 9.19 -27.77 11.93
C ALA A 10 9.80 -26.38 12.21
N GLN A 11 9.21 -25.33 11.63
CA GLN A 11 9.76 -23.97 11.72
C GLN A 11 9.38 -23.30 13.04
N VAL A 12 10.31 -22.56 13.62
CA VAL A 12 10.11 -21.81 14.87
C VAL A 12 10.51 -20.35 14.66
N ARG A 13 9.65 -19.44 15.11
CA ARG A 13 9.93 -18.00 15.23
C ARG A 13 9.89 -17.61 16.71
N ALA A 14 10.78 -16.73 17.14
CA ALA A 14 10.90 -16.32 18.53
C ALA A 14 11.00 -14.80 18.65
N TRP A 15 10.43 -14.24 19.71
CA TRP A 15 10.48 -12.81 20.02
C TRP A 15 10.81 -12.58 21.50
N GLU A 16 11.72 -11.65 21.77
CA GLU A 16 12.25 -11.38 23.12
C GLU A 16 11.43 -10.35 23.93
N TYR A 17 10.49 -9.63 23.29
CA TYR A 17 9.72 -8.55 23.90
C TYR A 17 8.20 -8.75 23.76
N GLY A 18 7.80 -10.03 23.80
CA GLY A 18 6.42 -10.47 23.59
C GLY A 18 6.05 -10.66 22.12
N PRO A 19 4.88 -11.26 21.85
CA PRO A 19 4.45 -11.55 20.49
C PRO A 19 4.13 -10.25 19.75
N PRO A 20 4.46 -10.14 18.45
CA PRO A 20 3.94 -9.09 17.60
C PRO A 20 2.41 -9.04 17.68
N ALA A 21 1.86 -7.82 17.73
CA ALA A 21 0.42 -7.64 17.91
C ALA A 21 -0.41 -8.31 16.81
N PHE A 22 0.14 -8.45 15.59
CA PHE A 22 -0.56 -9.09 14.48
C PHE A 22 -0.76 -10.61 14.67
N LEU A 23 0.03 -11.29 15.52
CA LEU A 23 -0.08 -12.74 15.71
C LEU A 23 -1.44 -13.15 16.29
N GLN A 24 -2.11 -12.26 17.03
CA GLN A 24 -3.44 -12.53 17.57
C GLN A 24 -4.47 -12.78 16.47
N PHE A 25 -4.29 -12.21 15.27
CA PHE A 25 -5.22 -12.38 14.16
C PHE A 25 -5.21 -13.82 13.60
N LEU A 26 -4.15 -14.59 13.88
CA LEU A 26 -4.02 -15.98 13.44
C LEU A 26 -4.93 -16.97 14.20
N PHE A 27 -5.38 -16.59 15.41
CA PHE A 27 -6.03 -17.51 16.34
C PHE A 27 -7.45 -17.04 16.68
N ALA A 28 -8.37 -18.00 16.85
CA ALA A 28 -9.68 -17.71 17.39
C ALA A 28 -9.65 -17.66 18.93
N GLU A 29 -10.67 -17.07 19.56
CA GLU A 29 -10.74 -16.98 21.02
C GLU A 29 -10.78 -18.37 21.69
N ASP A 30 -11.44 -19.33 21.06
CA ASP A 30 -11.52 -20.73 21.49
C ASP A 30 -10.23 -21.54 21.22
N SER A 31 -9.25 -20.95 20.55
CA SER A 31 -7.96 -21.59 20.23
C SER A 31 -6.96 -21.54 21.38
N PHE A 32 -7.32 -20.85 22.47
CA PHE A 32 -6.47 -20.67 23.64
C PHE A 32 -6.39 -21.94 24.50
N TYR A 33 -5.20 -22.27 24.98
CA TYR A 33 -4.97 -23.44 25.82
C TYR A 33 -4.06 -23.15 27.01
N LYS A 34 -4.21 -23.97 28.05
CA LYS A 34 -3.47 -23.94 29.32
C LYS A 34 -3.06 -25.36 29.72
N GLU A 35 -1.77 -25.61 29.93
CA GLU A 35 -1.21 -26.87 30.46
C GLU A 35 -0.43 -26.56 31.76
N PRO A 36 -1.00 -26.81 32.95
CA PRO A 36 -0.33 -26.56 34.23
C PRO A 36 0.94 -27.39 34.41
N ALA A 37 1.95 -26.85 35.11
CA ALA A 37 3.21 -27.55 35.38
C ALA A 37 3.11 -28.64 36.48
N GLY A 38 1.97 -28.76 37.16
CA GLY A 38 1.71 -29.79 38.17
C GLY A 38 0.40 -29.55 38.91
N LYS A 39 0.02 -30.46 39.83
CA LYS A 39 -1.25 -30.40 40.58
C LYS A 39 -1.33 -29.27 41.62
N ALA A 40 -0.19 -28.66 41.99
CA ALA A 40 -0.10 -27.70 43.10
C ALA A 40 0.63 -26.39 42.74
N MET A 41 1.04 -26.19 41.48
CA MET A 41 1.77 -24.99 41.05
C MET A 41 0.86 -24.03 40.29
N LEU A 42 1.07 -22.72 40.53
CA LEU A 42 0.45 -21.61 39.82
C LEU A 42 1.12 -21.30 38.47
N THR A 43 2.00 -22.17 37.98
CA THR A 43 2.80 -21.97 36.76
C THR A 43 2.38 -22.92 35.64
N TYR A 44 2.61 -22.48 34.40
CA TYR A 44 2.25 -23.21 33.19
C TYR A 44 3.45 -23.90 32.55
N LYS A 45 3.30 -25.18 32.22
CA LYS A 45 4.23 -25.93 31.37
C LYS A 45 4.09 -25.50 29.91
N LYS A 46 2.86 -25.27 29.47
CA LYS A 46 2.55 -24.60 28.21
C LYS A 46 1.32 -23.74 28.37
N ILE A 47 1.30 -22.63 27.66
CA ILE A 47 0.18 -21.71 27.62
C ILE A 47 0.27 -20.94 26.33
N GLY A 48 -0.86 -20.76 25.64
CA GLY A 48 -0.78 -20.20 24.30
C GLY A 48 -2.02 -20.39 23.46
N TYR A 49 -1.82 -20.35 22.15
CA TYR A 49 -2.87 -20.55 21.16
C TYR A 49 -2.44 -21.63 20.17
N THR A 50 -3.39 -22.46 19.75
CA THR A 50 -3.15 -23.47 18.72
C THR A 50 -4.20 -23.43 17.62
N SER A 51 -3.79 -23.64 16.38
CA SER A 51 -4.69 -23.65 15.22
C SER A 51 -4.07 -24.51 14.11
N THR A 52 -4.59 -24.39 12.89
CA THR A 52 -3.99 -24.97 11.69
C THR A 52 -3.65 -23.88 10.68
N CYS A 53 -2.72 -24.16 9.77
CA CYS A 53 -2.34 -23.21 8.71
C CYS A 53 -3.55 -22.73 7.90
N GLY A 54 -4.47 -23.65 7.53
CA GLY A 54 -5.67 -23.32 6.76
C GLY A 54 -6.58 -22.33 7.48
N LYS A 55 -6.88 -22.57 8.77
CA LYS A 55 -7.69 -21.66 9.59
C LYS A 55 -7.02 -20.29 9.78
N ALA A 56 -5.72 -20.28 10.02
CA ALA A 56 -4.95 -19.05 10.19
C ALA A 56 -4.93 -18.21 8.90
N LEU A 57 -4.76 -18.84 7.74
CA LEU A 57 -4.79 -18.18 6.43
C LEU A 57 -6.16 -17.61 6.08
N GLU A 58 -7.24 -18.34 6.40
CA GLU A 58 -8.61 -17.85 6.24
C GLU A 58 -8.82 -16.56 7.05
N ARG A 59 -8.37 -16.54 8.31
CA ARG A 59 -8.46 -15.35 9.18
C ARG A 59 -7.63 -14.17 8.65
N PHE A 60 -6.35 -14.40 8.31
CA PHE A 60 -5.51 -13.38 7.69
C PHE A 60 -6.16 -12.77 6.45
N SER A 61 -6.74 -13.60 5.58
CA SER A 61 -7.40 -13.11 4.36
C SER A 61 -8.69 -12.34 4.68
N LYS A 62 -9.48 -12.81 5.66
CA LYS A 62 -10.70 -12.12 6.12
C LYS A 62 -10.39 -10.73 6.70
N ASP A 63 -9.27 -10.60 7.39
CA ASP A 63 -8.81 -9.34 7.98
C ASP A 63 -8.05 -8.45 6.97
N GLY A 64 -8.10 -8.79 5.68
CA GLY A 64 -7.55 -8.01 4.58
C GLY A 64 -6.07 -8.25 4.30
N PHE A 65 -5.39 -9.13 5.04
CA PHE A 65 -3.99 -9.48 4.80
C PHE A 65 -3.83 -10.53 3.69
N ASP A 66 -4.06 -10.08 2.47
CA ASP A 66 -4.01 -10.88 1.25
C ASP A 66 -2.77 -10.58 0.39
N TRP A 67 -2.73 -11.21 -0.80
CA TRP A 67 -1.64 -11.01 -1.75
C TRP A 67 -1.58 -9.60 -2.35
N GLN A 68 -2.70 -8.86 -2.35
CA GLN A 68 -2.74 -7.50 -2.84
C GLN A 68 -1.98 -6.57 -1.89
N ILE A 69 -2.13 -6.75 -0.57
CA ILE A 69 -1.33 -6.02 0.41
C ILE A 69 0.16 -6.38 0.28
N MET A 70 0.49 -7.67 0.17
CA MET A 70 1.88 -8.10 -0.02
C MET A 70 2.54 -7.47 -1.25
N GLU A 71 1.79 -7.37 -2.37
CA GLU A 71 2.26 -6.72 -3.59
C GLU A 71 2.49 -5.22 -3.39
N LYS A 72 1.61 -4.53 -2.67
CA LYS A 72 1.81 -3.11 -2.33
C LYS A 72 3.07 -2.89 -1.49
N VAL A 73 3.30 -3.73 -0.47
CA VAL A 73 4.49 -3.65 0.39
C VAL A 73 5.75 -3.94 -0.42
N TYR A 74 5.75 -5.01 -1.21
CA TYR A 74 6.89 -5.30 -2.08
C TYR A 74 7.17 -4.15 -3.05
N ALA A 75 6.12 -3.60 -3.67
CA ALA A 75 6.26 -2.48 -4.59
C ALA A 75 6.81 -1.21 -3.92
N SER A 76 6.51 -0.96 -2.64
CA SER A 76 7.01 0.23 -1.92
C SER A 76 8.49 0.12 -1.55
N TYR A 77 9.02 -1.10 -1.41
CA TYR A 77 10.43 -1.36 -1.12
C TYR A 77 11.26 -1.69 -2.37
N TYR A 78 10.63 -1.81 -3.54
CA TYR A 78 11.26 -2.37 -4.74
C TYR A 78 12.55 -1.63 -5.15
N ASP A 79 12.53 -0.30 -5.16
CA ASP A 79 13.66 0.49 -5.64
C ASP A 79 14.85 0.40 -4.67
N GLU A 80 14.60 0.49 -3.36
CA GLU A 80 15.62 0.31 -2.32
C GLU A 80 16.20 -1.11 -2.33
N LEU A 81 15.33 -2.12 -2.45
CA LEU A 81 15.75 -3.51 -2.60
C LEU A 81 16.61 -3.69 -3.85
N TYR A 82 16.22 -3.07 -4.96
CA TYR A 82 16.91 -3.18 -6.24
C TYR A 82 18.31 -2.60 -6.15
N GLU A 83 18.46 -1.40 -5.61
CA GLU A 83 19.75 -0.74 -5.44
C GLU A 83 20.67 -1.56 -4.53
N ASN A 84 20.17 -1.98 -3.36
CA ASN A 84 20.92 -2.83 -2.44
C ASN A 84 21.32 -4.16 -3.08
N PHE A 85 20.41 -4.78 -3.82
CA PHE A 85 20.66 -6.03 -4.53
C PHE A 85 21.70 -5.87 -5.63
N ALA A 86 21.62 -4.81 -6.44
CA ALA A 86 22.56 -4.53 -7.52
C ALA A 86 23.98 -4.31 -6.96
N ASN A 87 24.12 -3.53 -5.88
CA ASN A 87 25.39 -3.30 -5.21
C ASN A 87 25.99 -4.59 -4.63
N LEU A 88 25.16 -5.42 -3.99
CA LEU A 88 25.60 -6.72 -3.46
C LEU A 88 26.02 -7.68 -4.56
N LEU A 89 25.29 -7.71 -5.68
CA LEU A 89 25.62 -8.53 -6.84
C LEU A 89 26.94 -8.08 -7.47
N GLU A 90 27.14 -6.77 -7.66
CA GLU A 90 28.39 -6.21 -8.17
C GLU A 90 29.57 -6.57 -7.29
N TYR A 91 29.45 -6.36 -5.97
CA TYR A 91 30.46 -6.76 -5.01
C TYR A 91 30.76 -8.26 -5.08
N HIS A 92 29.73 -9.10 -5.13
CA HIS A 92 29.91 -10.55 -5.18
C HIS A 92 30.59 -11.02 -6.47
N VAL A 93 30.21 -10.47 -7.62
CA VAL A 93 30.80 -10.82 -8.91
C VAL A 93 32.25 -10.37 -8.98
N THR A 94 32.54 -9.11 -8.62
CA THR A 94 33.90 -8.56 -8.66
C THR A 94 34.85 -9.27 -7.69
N THR A 95 34.37 -9.74 -6.54
CA THR A 95 35.19 -10.43 -5.53
C THR A 95 35.40 -11.91 -5.78
N ASN A 96 34.40 -12.62 -6.32
CA ASN A 96 34.48 -14.07 -6.50
C ASN A 96 34.84 -14.51 -7.93
N HIS A 97 34.77 -13.59 -8.90
CA HIS A 97 35.11 -13.83 -10.30
C HIS A 97 36.23 -12.90 -10.78
N THR A 98 37.30 -12.78 -9.98
CA THR A 98 38.48 -11.94 -10.30
C THR A 98 39.22 -12.40 -11.55
N ASP A 99 38.94 -13.61 -12.02
CA ASP A 99 39.45 -14.19 -13.26
C ASP A 99 38.71 -13.68 -14.52
N TRP A 100 37.54 -13.06 -14.36
CA TRP A 100 36.79 -12.47 -15.46
C TRP A 100 37.27 -11.06 -15.77
N GLU A 101 37.32 -10.71 -17.06
CA GLU A 101 37.53 -9.31 -17.48
C GLU A 101 36.37 -8.41 -17.02
N ASP A 102 36.67 -7.15 -16.69
CA ASP A 102 35.68 -6.18 -16.17
C ASP A 102 34.43 -6.06 -17.04
N GLU A 103 34.58 -6.08 -18.38
CA GLU A 103 33.43 -6.00 -19.29
C GLU A 103 32.55 -7.26 -19.24
N ILE A 104 33.14 -8.44 -19.03
CA ILE A 104 32.39 -9.69 -18.83
C ILE A 104 31.59 -9.62 -17.53
N GLN A 105 32.19 -9.11 -16.46
CA GLN A 105 31.49 -8.93 -15.18
C GLN A 105 30.31 -7.98 -15.31
N LYS A 106 30.50 -6.80 -15.94
CA LYS A 106 29.43 -5.82 -16.18
C LYS A 106 28.31 -6.37 -17.05
N ASP A 107 28.65 -7.07 -18.14
CA ASP A 107 27.66 -7.68 -19.03
C ASP A 107 26.86 -8.76 -18.30
N TYR A 108 27.52 -9.56 -17.47
CA TYR A 108 26.85 -10.55 -16.64
C TYR A 108 25.86 -9.91 -15.66
N ILE A 109 26.31 -8.92 -14.88
CA ILE A 109 25.47 -8.19 -13.91
C ILE A 109 24.26 -7.58 -14.62
N ARG A 110 24.48 -6.91 -15.76
CA ARG A 110 23.40 -6.30 -16.56
C ARG A 110 22.40 -7.34 -17.04
N ASN A 111 22.87 -8.46 -17.61
CA ASN A 111 22.01 -9.53 -18.11
C ASN A 111 21.21 -10.20 -16.99
N TYR A 112 21.82 -10.37 -15.82
CA TYR A 112 21.17 -10.94 -14.65
C TYR A 112 20.07 -10.00 -14.13
N LEU A 113 20.37 -8.71 -13.94
CA LEU A 113 19.39 -7.70 -13.50
C LEU A 113 18.26 -7.50 -14.52
N ASN A 114 18.53 -7.59 -15.82
CA ASN A 114 17.51 -7.55 -16.86
C ASN A 114 16.45 -8.65 -16.68
N GLY A 115 16.78 -9.75 -16.00
CA GLY A 115 15.83 -10.79 -15.64
C GLY A 115 14.67 -10.31 -14.78
N LEU A 116 14.83 -9.24 -13.99
CA LEU A 116 13.76 -8.67 -13.15
C LEU A 116 12.59 -8.13 -13.97
N SER A 117 12.87 -7.63 -15.17
CA SER A 117 11.83 -7.08 -16.06
C SER A 117 10.90 -8.16 -16.66
N LYS A 118 11.26 -9.45 -16.56
CA LYS A 118 10.54 -10.55 -17.21
C LYS A 118 9.19 -10.88 -16.57
N LEU A 119 9.00 -10.54 -15.30
CA LEU A 119 7.81 -10.87 -14.53
C LEU A 119 7.20 -9.62 -13.91
N SER A 120 5.87 -9.57 -13.85
CA SER A 120 5.16 -8.57 -13.03
C SER A 120 5.53 -8.74 -11.55
N LYS A 121 5.45 -7.68 -10.74
CA LYS A 121 5.71 -7.76 -9.28
C LYS A 121 4.83 -8.82 -8.60
N SER A 122 3.56 -8.90 -9.01
CA SER A 122 2.63 -9.96 -8.59
C SER A 122 3.14 -11.36 -8.93
N ASP A 123 3.68 -11.54 -10.15
CA ASP A 123 4.21 -12.83 -10.58
C ASP A 123 5.49 -13.22 -9.87
N GLN A 124 6.39 -12.25 -9.65
CA GLN A 124 7.62 -12.43 -8.86
C GLN A 124 7.29 -12.89 -7.43
N LEU A 125 6.33 -12.26 -6.76
CA LEU A 125 5.88 -12.64 -5.41
C LEU A 125 5.28 -14.06 -5.36
N LYS A 126 4.42 -14.38 -6.33
CA LYS A 126 3.83 -15.73 -6.44
C LYS A 126 4.89 -16.80 -6.72
N ASP A 127 5.93 -16.45 -7.48
CA ASP A 127 7.05 -17.36 -7.72
C ASP A 127 7.91 -17.52 -6.45
N PHE A 128 8.21 -16.41 -5.76
CA PHE A 128 8.94 -16.43 -4.49
C PHE A 128 8.30 -17.34 -3.44
N LYS A 129 6.96 -17.35 -3.34
CA LYS A 129 6.22 -18.29 -2.50
C LYS A 129 6.65 -19.75 -2.74
N ALA A 130 6.82 -20.16 -4.00
CA ALA A 130 7.19 -21.53 -4.35
C ALA A 130 8.63 -21.87 -3.91
N PHE A 131 9.50 -20.88 -3.81
CA PHE A 131 10.86 -21.04 -3.30
C PHE A 131 10.95 -20.98 -1.78
N TYR A 132 10.06 -20.23 -1.12
CA TYR A 132 10.24 -19.82 0.27
C TYR A 132 10.48 -20.97 1.26
N VAL A 133 9.53 -21.90 1.39
CA VAL A 133 9.70 -23.07 2.28
C VAL A 133 10.82 -24.00 1.83
N PRO A 134 10.95 -24.36 0.54
CA PRO A 134 12.10 -25.12 0.05
C PRO A 134 13.46 -24.51 0.40
N MET A 135 13.60 -23.18 0.39
CA MET A 135 14.82 -22.48 0.79
C MET A 135 15.09 -22.64 2.29
N LEU A 136 14.08 -22.47 3.15
CA LEU A 136 14.24 -22.66 4.60
C LEU A 136 14.61 -24.12 4.97
N LEU A 137 14.03 -25.10 4.28
CA LEU A 137 14.38 -26.51 4.46
C LEU A 137 15.80 -26.83 3.96
N ALA A 138 16.25 -26.16 2.91
CA ALA A 138 17.61 -26.28 2.41
C ALA A 138 18.63 -25.62 3.37
N GLU A 139 18.31 -24.43 3.88
CA GLU A 139 19.11 -23.68 4.86
C GLU A 139 19.29 -24.45 6.17
N SER A 140 18.20 -24.99 6.73
CA SER A 140 18.23 -25.81 7.95
C SER A 140 18.96 -27.15 7.78
N GLY A 141 19.37 -27.48 6.56
CA GLY A 141 20.09 -28.70 6.26
C GLY A 141 19.18 -29.94 6.19
N GLU A 142 17.86 -29.76 6.07
CA GLU A 142 16.90 -30.85 6.17
C GLU A 142 16.67 -31.56 4.84
N LYS A 143 16.66 -30.82 3.72
CA LYS A 143 16.23 -31.38 2.43
C LYS A 143 16.84 -30.68 1.22
N THR A 144 17.22 -31.47 0.21
CA THR A 144 17.43 -30.94 -1.15
C THR A 144 16.09 -30.86 -1.87
N SER A 145 15.76 -29.70 -2.41
CA SER A 145 14.49 -29.46 -3.11
C SER A 145 14.75 -29.03 -4.55
N ILE A 146 13.86 -29.42 -5.47
CA ILE A 146 13.85 -28.90 -6.85
C ILE A 146 12.60 -28.03 -6.98
N VAL A 147 12.79 -26.77 -7.34
CA VAL A 147 11.72 -25.81 -7.54
C VAL A 147 11.62 -25.48 -9.02
N LYS A 148 10.42 -25.53 -9.58
CA LYS A 148 10.16 -25.05 -10.94
C LYS A 148 9.72 -23.59 -10.85
N SER A 149 10.51 -22.71 -11.45
CA SER A 149 10.29 -21.26 -11.48
C SER A 149 9.31 -20.87 -12.57
N LYS A 150 8.75 -19.66 -12.46
CA LYS A 150 7.90 -19.05 -13.49
C LYS A 150 8.64 -18.68 -14.78
N ASP A 151 9.95 -18.55 -14.76
CA ASP A 151 10.75 -18.43 -16.00
C ASP A 151 10.83 -19.73 -16.82
N GLY A 152 10.29 -20.83 -16.30
CA GLY A 152 10.29 -22.15 -16.93
C GLY A 152 11.46 -23.04 -16.51
N GLU A 153 12.46 -22.49 -15.83
CA GLU A 153 13.66 -23.18 -15.38
C GLU A 153 13.43 -23.99 -14.09
N LYS A 154 14.35 -24.92 -13.83
CA LYS A 154 14.37 -25.72 -12.60
C LYS A 154 15.59 -25.38 -11.77
N TYR A 155 15.35 -25.08 -10.51
CA TYR A 155 16.38 -24.67 -9.56
C TYR A 155 16.55 -25.74 -8.48
N THR A 156 17.80 -26.17 -8.27
CA THR A 156 18.12 -27.17 -7.23
C THR A 156 18.59 -26.47 -5.96
N LEU A 157 17.74 -26.51 -4.95
CA LEU A 157 18.03 -26.03 -3.61
C LEU A 157 18.72 -27.13 -2.81
N LYS A 158 20.05 -27.21 -2.94
CA LYS A 158 20.88 -28.16 -2.17
C LYS A 158 20.82 -27.86 -0.67
N LYS A 159 20.94 -28.89 0.15
CA LYS A 159 21.21 -28.77 1.59
C LYS A 159 22.41 -27.86 1.86
N TYR A 160 22.29 -26.96 2.84
CA TYR A 160 23.42 -26.17 3.34
C TYR A 160 24.08 -26.91 4.52
N GLU A 161 25.38 -27.20 4.42
CA GLU A 161 26.08 -28.07 5.39
C GLU A 161 26.87 -27.32 6.48
N HIS A 162 26.99 -25.99 6.39
CA HIS A 162 27.77 -25.23 7.35
C HIS A 162 27.06 -25.11 8.72
N ARG A 163 27.51 -25.92 9.69
CA ARG A 163 26.99 -25.98 11.07
C ARG A 163 27.23 -24.74 11.95
N ARG A 164 28.02 -23.75 11.52
CA ARG A 164 28.47 -22.65 12.39
C ARG A 164 27.62 -21.38 12.37
N MET A 165 26.61 -21.30 11.51
CA MET A 165 25.75 -20.11 11.40
C MET A 165 24.29 -20.50 11.20
N GLN A 166 23.73 -21.26 12.14
CA GLN A 166 22.26 -21.33 12.25
C GLN A 166 21.76 -19.90 12.45
N ASN A 167 20.83 -19.45 11.61
CA ASN A 167 20.14 -18.14 11.63
C ASN A 167 20.71 -17.03 10.72
N ASN A 168 21.37 -17.34 9.61
CA ASN A 168 21.61 -16.28 8.62
C ASN A 168 21.23 -16.71 7.21
N PHE A 169 19.92 -16.59 6.93
CA PHE A 169 19.32 -16.73 5.61
C PHE A 169 20.11 -15.94 4.55
N ASP A 170 20.70 -14.80 4.95
CA ASP A 170 21.58 -13.97 4.15
C ASP A 170 22.78 -14.74 3.58
N TYR A 171 23.49 -15.54 4.39
CA TYR A 171 24.65 -16.31 3.92
C TYR A 171 24.23 -17.43 2.96
N PHE A 172 23.12 -18.11 3.26
CA PHE A 172 22.55 -19.11 2.36
C PHE A 172 22.24 -18.53 0.97
N LEU A 173 21.74 -17.29 0.94
CA LEU A 173 21.45 -16.59 -0.31
C LEU A 173 22.72 -16.06 -0.98
N LEU A 174 23.70 -15.54 -0.21
CA LEU A 174 25.01 -15.07 -0.68
C LEU A 174 25.74 -16.12 -1.52
N ASP A 175 25.74 -17.37 -1.07
CA ASP A 175 26.36 -18.48 -1.81
C ASP A 175 25.57 -18.90 -3.07
N ARG A 176 24.45 -18.24 -3.36
CA ARG A 176 23.51 -18.58 -4.44
C ARG A 176 23.11 -17.39 -5.32
N TYR A 177 23.79 -16.25 -5.24
CA TYR A 177 23.44 -15.05 -6.01
C TYR A 177 23.33 -15.32 -7.51
N LEU A 178 24.10 -16.30 -8.01
CA LEU A 178 24.13 -16.66 -9.42
C LEU A 178 23.32 -17.92 -9.76
N GLY A 179 22.83 -18.62 -8.74
CA GLY A 179 22.14 -19.91 -8.87
C GLY A 179 20.62 -19.84 -8.74
N LEU A 180 20.06 -18.66 -8.50
CA LEU A 180 18.62 -18.42 -8.36
C LEU A 180 18.17 -17.32 -9.32
N PRO A 181 16.86 -17.18 -9.60
CA PRO A 181 16.36 -16.03 -10.33
C PRO A 181 16.54 -14.72 -9.54
N PRO A 182 16.76 -13.57 -10.22
CA PRO A 182 17.06 -12.29 -9.56
C PRO A 182 15.94 -11.83 -8.62
N TRP A 183 14.67 -12.03 -8.98
CA TRP A 183 13.55 -11.62 -8.12
C TRP A 183 13.46 -12.45 -6.83
N ILE A 184 13.98 -13.69 -6.83
CA ILE A 184 13.99 -14.51 -5.62
C ILE A 184 14.92 -13.91 -4.58
N LEU A 185 16.11 -13.49 -4.99
CA LEU A 185 17.08 -12.84 -4.12
C LEU A 185 16.62 -11.44 -3.71
N LEU A 186 16.04 -10.68 -4.65
CA LEU A 186 15.49 -9.36 -4.40
C LEU A 186 14.39 -9.40 -3.33
N ILE A 187 13.41 -10.29 -3.46
CA ILE A 187 12.31 -10.46 -2.50
C ILE A 187 12.83 -11.06 -1.19
N ALA A 188 13.82 -11.96 -1.24
CA ALA A 188 14.45 -12.46 -0.03
C ALA A 188 15.08 -11.34 0.79
N GLY A 189 15.56 -10.28 0.12
CA GLY A 189 15.94 -9.00 0.69
C GLY A 189 14.93 -8.42 1.70
N LEU A 190 13.63 -8.69 1.54
CA LEU A 190 12.60 -8.28 2.50
C LEU A 190 12.75 -8.93 3.88
N PHE A 191 13.36 -10.10 3.94
CA PHE A 191 13.38 -10.95 5.13
C PHE A 191 14.78 -11.12 5.71
N THR A 192 15.81 -10.70 4.96
CA THR A 192 17.22 -10.75 5.36
C THR A 192 17.60 -9.55 6.23
N ASN A 193 18.58 -9.75 7.11
CA ASN A 193 19.19 -8.73 7.97
C ASN A 193 18.27 -7.76 8.77
N ARG A 194 17.31 -8.31 9.54
CA ARG A 194 16.47 -7.54 10.49
C ARG A 194 17.26 -6.72 11.54
N ASN A 195 18.55 -6.99 11.72
CA ASN A 195 19.38 -6.31 12.72
C ASN A 195 20.11 -5.06 12.19
N ASN A 196 20.27 -4.91 10.87
CA ASN A 196 21.01 -3.78 10.28
C ASN A 196 20.20 -2.90 9.33
N GLN A 197 18.98 -3.30 8.96
CA GLN A 197 18.14 -2.51 8.06
C GLN A 197 17.01 -1.85 8.87
N ASN A 198 16.89 -0.53 8.77
CA ASN A 198 15.82 0.25 9.40
C ASN A 198 14.52 0.09 8.60
N TRP A 199 13.96 -1.12 8.56
CA TRP A 199 12.66 -1.34 7.97
C TRP A 199 11.63 -0.58 8.78
N ASN A 200 11.06 0.48 8.20
CA ASN A 200 10.05 1.30 8.88
C ASN A 200 8.76 0.51 9.25
N PHE A 201 8.61 -0.73 8.76
CA PHE A 201 7.40 -1.55 8.91
C PHE A 201 7.69 -3.03 9.28
N ASP A 202 8.54 -3.29 10.27
CA ASP A 202 8.89 -4.64 10.76
C ASP A 202 7.70 -5.56 11.01
N GLU A 203 6.58 -5.06 11.55
CA GLU A 203 5.40 -5.90 11.76
C GLU A 203 4.73 -6.34 10.47
N VAL A 204 4.72 -5.49 9.43
CA VAL A 204 4.13 -5.83 8.13
C VAL A 204 4.98 -6.88 7.45
N ILE A 205 6.30 -6.71 7.45
CA ILE A 205 7.25 -7.69 6.91
C ILE A 205 7.18 -9.01 7.69
N SER A 206 7.07 -8.94 9.02
CA SER A 206 6.87 -10.14 9.85
C SER A 206 5.56 -10.84 9.52
N ALA A 207 4.47 -10.11 9.28
CA ALA A 207 3.21 -10.71 8.85
C ALA A 207 3.34 -11.37 7.47
N MET A 208 4.10 -10.78 6.54
CA MET A 208 4.41 -11.36 5.22
C MET A 208 5.19 -12.67 5.36
N ASP A 209 6.25 -12.70 6.18
CA ASP A 209 7.03 -13.91 6.52
C ASP A 209 6.11 -15.01 7.05
N ILE A 210 5.29 -14.69 8.06
CA ILE A 210 4.34 -15.65 8.63
C ILE A 210 3.34 -16.15 7.58
N LYS A 211 2.78 -15.28 6.74
CA LYS A 211 1.85 -15.71 5.68
C LYS A 211 2.53 -16.67 4.70
N LEU A 212 3.75 -16.36 4.25
CA LEU A 212 4.52 -17.24 3.36
C LEU A 212 4.81 -18.60 4.00
N LEU A 213 5.16 -18.62 5.29
CA LEU A 213 5.33 -19.87 6.05
C LEU A 213 4.05 -20.69 6.08
N LEU A 214 2.91 -20.06 6.42
CA LEU A 214 1.62 -20.74 6.50
C LEU A 214 1.22 -21.33 5.13
N GLU A 215 1.38 -20.57 4.05
CA GLU A 215 1.01 -21.02 2.70
C GLU A 215 1.97 -22.07 2.12
N GLY A 216 3.19 -22.15 2.63
CA GLY A 216 4.15 -23.17 2.23
C GLY A 216 4.00 -24.51 2.96
N HIS A 217 3.08 -24.60 3.94
CA HIS A 217 2.74 -25.83 4.66
C HIS A 217 1.35 -26.35 4.28
N PRO A 218 1.10 -27.67 4.39
CA PRO A 218 -0.24 -28.22 4.23
C PRO A 218 -1.27 -27.55 5.17
N PRO A 219 -2.52 -27.31 4.73
CA PRO A 219 -3.54 -26.60 5.52
C PRO A 219 -3.83 -27.19 6.90
N GLU A 220 -3.64 -28.49 7.07
CA GLU A 220 -3.82 -29.25 8.31
C GLU A 220 -2.63 -29.13 9.28
N THR A 221 -1.51 -28.56 8.84
CA THR A 221 -0.31 -28.38 9.67
C THR A 221 -0.66 -27.54 10.90
N THR A 222 -0.34 -28.07 12.07
CA THR A 222 -0.57 -27.37 13.34
C THR A 222 0.33 -26.15 13.48
N ILE A 223 -0.26 -25.08 13.97
CA ILE A 223 0.46 -23.90 14.46
C ILE A 223 0.28 -23.79 15.97
N ASP A 224 1.35 -23.41 16.67
CA ASP A 224 1.40 -23.33 18.13
C ASP A 224 2.16 -22.07 18.56
N LEU A 225 1.43 -21.10 19.12
CA LEU A 225 2.01 -19.91 19.74
C LEU A 225 2.16 -20.18 21.24
N ASN A 226 3.36 -20.49 21.69
CA ASN A 226 3.70 -20.71 23.08
C ASN A 226 4.15 -19.41 23.76
N LEU A 227 3.42 -19.04 24.82
CA LEU A 227 3.62 -17.85 25.65
C LEU A 227 4.16 -18.18 27.04
N SER A 228 4.53 -19.43 27.32
CA SER A 228 5.01 -19.85 28.67
C SER A 228 6.28 -19.15 29.13
N GLY A 229 7.03 -18.53 28.21
CA GLY A 229 8.20 -17.73 28.54
C GLY A 229 7.90 -16.27 28.90
N ILE A 230 6.64 -15.81 28.78
CA ILE A 230 6.19 -14.44 29.11
C ILE A 230 4.95 -14.41 30.02
N ILE A 231 4.25 -15.54 30.19
CA ILE A 231 3.07 -15.66 31.06
C ILE A 231 3.34 -16.78 32.05
N HIS A 232 3.28 -16.43 33.34
CA HIS A 232 3.52 -17.33 34.45
C HIS A 232 2.27 -17.57 35.29
N TYR A 233 1.33 -16.63 35.35
CA TYR A 233 0.17 -16.67 36.25
C TYR A 233 -1.16 -16.31 35.55
N ASP A 234 -2.30 -16.74 36.11
CA ASP A 234 -3.64 -16.51 35.52
C ASP A 234 -4.00 -15.03 35.34
N HIS A 235 -3.66 -14.18 36.32
CA HIS A 235 -3.97 -12.76 36.25
C HIS A 235 -3.21 -12.04 35.11
N GLU A 236 -2.11 -12.62 34.60
CA GLU A 236 -1.40 -12.08 33.44
C GLU A 236 -2.11 -12.43 32.12
N ILE A 237 -2.98 -13.43 32.14
CA ILE A 237 -3.82 -13.82 31.00
C ILE A 237 -5.03 -12.91 30.92
N GLU A 238 -5.58 -12.56 32.08
CA GLU A 238 -6.68 -11.61 32.19
C GLU A 238 -6.27 -10.28 31.52
N GLY A 239 -7.04 -9.91 30.49
CA GLY A 239 -6.78 -8.71 29.71
C GLY A 239 -5.57 -8.78 28.76
N LEU A 240 -4.94 -9.94 28.50
CA LEU A 240 -3.83 -10.03 27.54
C LEU A 240 -4.23 -9.53 26.15
N HIS A 241 -5.35 -10.01 25.61
CA HIS A 241 -5.90 -9.55 24.34
C HIS A 241 -6.20 -8.06 24.35
N GLU A 242 -6.78 -7.55 25.44
CA GLU A 242 -7.06 -6.13 25.60
C GLU A 242 -5.78 -5.30 25.61
N ARG A 243 -4.72 -5.75 26.32
CA ARG A 243 -3.41 -5.06 26.35
C ARG A 243 -2.73 -5.06 24.99
N LEU A 244 -2.72 -6.20 24.27
CA LEU A 244 -2.16 -6.29 22.91
C LEU A 244 -2.91 -5.38 21.94
N THR A 245 -4.25 -5.37 22.02
CA THR A 245 -5.11 -4.50 21.22
C THR A 245 -4.87 -3.03 21.54
N LYS A 246 -4.83 -2.64 22.82
CA LYS A 246 -4.50 -1.28 23.25
C LYS A 246 -3.12 -0.86 22.78
N ARG A 247 -2.11 -1.73 22.86
CA ARG A 247 -0.76 -1.45 22.35
C ARG A 247 -0.77 -1.17 20.85
N LEU A 248 -1.51 -1.97 20.07
CA LEU A 248 -1.64 -1.75 18.63
C LEU A 248 -2.37 -0.43 18.32
N VAL A 249 -3.50 -0.16 18.98
CA VAL A 249 -4.26 1.09 18.81
C VAL A 249 -3.40 2.31 19.19
N ASN A 250 -2.66 2.24 20.29
CA ASN A 250 -1.74 3.30 20.70
C ASN A 250 -0.62 3.50 19.68
N LYS A 251 -0.06 2.42 19.14
CA LYS A 251 0.93 2.47 18.05
C LYS A 251 0.33 3.19 16.84
N LEU A 252 -0.82 2.74 16.35
CA LEU A 252 -1.53 3.34 15.21
C LEU A 252 -1.83 4.83 15.43
N ASN A 253 -2.30 5.21 16.62
CA ASN A 253 -2.57 6.60 16.96
C ASN A 253 -1.30 7.46 16.95
N LEU A 254 -0.19 6.94 17.49
CA LEU A 254 1.10 7.63 17.51
C LEU A 254 1.66 7.82 16.10
N TYR A 255 1.71 6.76 15.29
CA TYR A 255 2.15 6.85 13.89
C TYR A 255 1.22 7.78 13.10
N GLY A 256 -0.09 7.63 13.25
CA GLY A 256 -1.06 8.50 12.59
C GLY A 256 -0.88 9.97 12.96
N SER A 257 -0.61 10.28 14.24
CA SER A 257 -0.35 11.66 14.69
C SER A 257 0.96 12.22 14.13
N LEU A 258 2.02 11.41 14.13
CA LEU A 258 3.32 11.80 13.58
C LEU A 258 3.21 12.05 12.07
N LEU A 259 2.60 11.11 11.34
CA LEU A 259 2.39 11.21 9.89
C LEU A 259 1.56 12.44 9.53
N ARG A 260 0.44 12.69 10.25
CA ARG A 260 -0.34 13.93 10.05
C ARG A 260 0.52 15.18 10.25
N THR A 261 1.33 15.21 11.30
CA THR A 261 2.21 16.36 11.57
C THR A 261 3.24 16.57 10.45
N VAL A 262 3.83 15.50 9.93
CA VAL A 262 4.78 15.57 8.81
C VAL A 262 4.08 16.05 7.54
N ILE A 263 2.93 15.45 7.20
CA ILE A 263 2.11 15.81 6.02
C ILE A 263 1.63 17.26 6.09
N GLU A 264 1.25 17.76 7.26
CA GLU A 264 0.78 19.13 7.43
C GLU A 264 1.93 20.13 7.24
N LYS A 265 3.11 19.85 7.81
CA LYS A 265 4.25 20.79 7.83
C LYS A 265 5.10 20.76 6.56
N ASP A 266 5.16 19.63 5.87
CA ASP A 266 5.98 19.45 4.68
C ASP A 266 5.10 19.50 3.42
N VAL A 267 5.31 20.52 2.58
CA VAL A 267 4.53 20.75 1.35
C VAL A 267 4.71 19.59 0.37
N THR A 268 5.93 19.05 0.26
CA THR A 268 6.24 17.93 -0.63
C THR A 268 5.52 16.67 -0.16
N ALA A 269 5.59 16.35 1.14
CA ALA A 269 4.88 15.22 1.72
C ALA A 269 3.36 15.34 1.55
N ARG A 270 2.81 16.55 1.72
CA ARG A 270 1.38 16.84 1.47
C ARG A 270 0.99 16.58 0.03
N ASN A 271 1.76 17.10 -0.92
CA ASN A 271 1.52 16.93 -2.34
C ASN A 271 1.61 15.45 -2.76
N ILE A 272 2.62 14.72 -2.27
CA ILE A 272 2.74 13.27 -2.50
C ILE A 272 1.55 12.53 -1.90
N HIS A 273 1.20 12.82 -0.64
CA HIS A 273 0.07 12.19 0.05
C HIS A 273 -1.26 12.42 -0.69
N LEU A 274 -1.52 13.66 -1.13
CA LEU A 274 -2.69 13.99 -1.92
C LEU A 274 -2.71 13.20 -3.24
N LYS A 275 -1.61 13.21 -4.01
CA LYS A 275 -1.55 12.47 -5.29
C LYS A 275 -1.74 10.97 -5.10
N MET A 276 -1.19 10.38 -4.04
CA MET A 276 -1.44 8.99 -3.69
C MET A 276 -2.92 8.75 -3.39
N HIS A 277 -3.55 9.59 -2.57
CA HIS A 277 -4.97 9.49 -2.26
C HIS A 277 -5.85 9.63 -3.51
N VAL A 278 -5.53 10.57 -4.41
CA VAL A 278 -6.22 10.75 -5.69
C VAL A 278 -6.07 9.49 -6.54
N LYS A 279 -4.85 8.95 -6.67
CA LYS A 279 -4.57 7.72 -7.44
C LYS A 279 -5.39 6.54 -6.95
N GLU A 280 -5.41 6.31 -5.65
CA GLU A 280 -6.16 5.21 -5.03
C GLU A 280 -7.65 5.38 -5.24
N THR A 281 -8.17 6.60 -5.03
CA THR A 281 -9.58 6.90 -5.22
C THR A 281 -9.99 6.67 -6.68
N LEU A 282 -9.21 7.15 -7.65
CA LEU A 282 -9.45 6.90 -9.08
C LEU A 282 -9.47 5.41 -9.43
N ALA A 283 -8.62 4.60 -8.79
CA ALA A 283 -8.61 3.15 -9.00
C ALA A 283 -9.92 2.49 -8.51
N THR A 284 -10.51 2.98 -7.43
CA THR A 284 -11.81 2.49 -6.92
C THR A 284 -13.01 2.95 -7.75
N MET A 285 -12.94 4.16 -8.34
CA MET A 285 -14.02 4.70 -9.18
C MET A 285 -14.28 3.89 -10.46
N ALA A 286 -13.34 3.04 -10.87
CA ALA A 286 -13.51 2.16 -12.02
C ALA A 286 -14.52 1.02 -11.76
N ASP A 287 -14.96 0.79 -10.52
CA ASP A 287 -15.94 -0.24 -10.21
C ASP A 287 -17.32 0.09 -10.80
N ARG A 288 -17.70 -0.68 -11.83
CA ARG A 288 -18.98 -0.51 -12.52
C ARG A 288 -20.17 -0.89 -11.65
N LYS A 289 -19.99 -1.70 -10.59
CA LYS A 289 -21.08 -2.22 -9.75
C LYS A 289 -21.62 -1.23 -8.71
N ALA A 290 -20.89 -0.15 -8.41
CA ALA A 290 -21.36 0.88 -7.48
C ALA A 290 -22.57 1.66 -8.05
N SER A 291 -23.48 2.09 -7.17
CA SER A 291 -24.63 2.93 -7.53
C SER A 291 -24.19 4.30 -8.04
N ASN A 292 -25.01 4.96 -8.86
CA ASN A 292 -24.70 6.29 -9.39
C ASN A 292 -24.56 7.34 -8.27
N ASP A 293 -25.39 7.24 -7.23
CA ASP A 293 -25.29 8.09 -6.04
C ASP A 293 -23.93 7.93 -5.38
N LEU A 294 -23.52 6.70 -5.04
CA LEU A 294 -22.22 6.42 -4.41
C LEU A 294 -21.05 6.90 -5.29
N LYS A 295 -21.11 6.69 -6.60
CA LYS A 295 -20.11 7.18 -7.55
C LYS A 295 -20.01 8.70 -7.55
N GLY A 296 -21.14 9.40 -7.48
CA GLY A 296 -21.21 10.85 -7.31
C GLY A 296 -20.50 11.28 -6.03
N LYS A 297 -20.88 10.68 -4.89
CA LYS A 297 -20.28 11.01 -3.57
C LYS A 297 -18.76 10.87 -3.55
N ILE A 298 -18.24 9.78 -4.11
CA ILE A 298 -16.81 9.52 -4.16
C ILE A 298 -16.09 10.60 -5.00
N LEU A 299 -16.70 11.08 -6.09
CA LEU A 299 -16.11 12.15 -6.91
C LEU A 299 -16.16 13.50 -6.22
N GLU A 300 -17.26 13.81 -5.53
CA GLU A 300 -17.41 15.02 -4.75
C GLU A 300 -16.40 15.07 -3.59
N GLU A 301 -16.25 13.97 -2.85
CA GLU A 301 -15.27 13.85 -1.76
C GLU A 301 -13.84 14.00 -2.30
N LEU A 302 -13.52 13.36 -3.43
CA LEU A 302 -12.23 13.50 -4.08
C LEU A 302 -11.92 14.96 -4.43
N MET A 303 -12.87 15.65 -5.09
CA MET A 303 -12.68 17.04 -5.48
C MET A 303 -12.62 17.97 -4.28
N SER A 304 -13.42 17.73 -3.24
CA SER A 304 -13.35 18.45 -1.97
C SER A 304 -11.95 18.32 -1.36
N ASN A 305 -11.37 17.12 -1.33
CA ASN A 305 -10.01 16.89 -0.81
C ASN A 305 -8.96 17.61 -1.65
N ILE A 306 -9.06 17.57 -2.98
CA ILE A 306 -8.14 18.30 -3.87
C ILE A 306 -8.20 19.80 -3.60
N PHE A 307 -9.41 20.38 -3.57
CA PHE A 307 -9.56 21.81 -3.36
C PHE A 307 -9.15 22.27 -1.96
N SER A 308 -9.43 21.49 -0.92
CA SER A 308 -8.98 21.80 0.45
C SER A 308 -7.47 21.76 0.63
N ASN A 309 -6.72 21.17 -0.31
CA ASN A 309 -5.25 21.22 -0.30
C ASN A 309 -4.67 22.49 -0.95
N VAL A 310 -5.51 23.34 -1.56
CA VAL A 310 -5.09 24.63 -2.11
C VAL A 310 -5.15 25.70 -1.03
N ASN A 311 -4.01 26.29 -0.69
CA ASN A 311 -3.99 27.43 0.22
C ASN A 311 -4.76 28.61 -0.38
N GLY A 312 -5.80 29.07 0.31
CA GLY A 312 -6.70 30.13 -0.15
C GLY A 312 -8.03 29.61 -0.70
N PHE A 313 -8.20 28.31 -0.94
CA PHE A 313 -9.52 27.73 -1.09
C PHE A 313 -10.05 27.20 0.24
N HIS A 314 -11.35 27.39 0.45
CA HIS A 314 -12.07 26.76 1.54
C HIS A 314 -13.35 26.17 1.00
N VAL A 315 -13.49 24.84 1.08
CA VAL A 315 -14.78 24.19 0.82
C VAL A 315 -15.72 24.56 1.97
N THR A 316 -16.67 25.45 1.70
CA THR A 316 -17.58 26.00 2.71
C THR A 316 -18.80 25.12 2.93
N SER A 317 -19.18 24.32 1.94
CA SER A 317 -20.34 23.45 2.00
C SER A 317 -20.28 22.38 0.91
N THR A 318 -20.93 21.25 1.20
CA THR A 318 -21.08 20.09 0.31
C THR A 318 -22.56 19.75 0.17
N ARG A 319 -23.05 19.52 -1.06
CA ARG A 319 -24.45 19.25 -1.39
C ARG A 319 -25.44 20.25 -0.79
N ILE A 320 -25.28 21.53 -1.13
CA ILE A 320 -26.26 22.52 -0.72
C ILE A 320 -27.47 22.42 -1.64
N SER A 321 -28.66 22.42 -1.04
CA SER A 321 -29.92 22.71 -1.73
C SER A 321 -30.28 24.18 -1.51
N LEU A 322 -30.27 24.96 -2.60
CA LEU A 322 -30.69 26.37 -2.65
C LEU A 322 -32.06 26.45 -3.33
N GLY A 323 -33.11 26.05 -2.59
CA GLY A 323 -34.45 25.89 -3.17
C GLY A 323 -34.49 24.67 -4.09
N ASP A 324 -34.78 24.88 -5.37
CA ASP A 324 -34.84 23.81 -6.38
C ASP A 324 -33.47 23.46 -6.99
N GLU A 325 -32.41 24.20 -6.63
CA GLU A 325 -31.05 23.97 -7.12
C GLU A 325 -30.23 23.13 -6.13
N GLU A 326 -29.61 22.06 -6.61
CA GLU A 326 -28.57 21.33 -5.87
C GLU A 326 -27.19 21.71 -6.40
N ILE A 327 -26.26 22.06 -5.52
CA ILE A 327 -24.85 22.34 -5.84
C ILE A 327 -23.96 21.40 -5.04
N ASP A 328 -23.12 20.64 -5.73
CA ASP A 328 -22.28 19.61 -5.10
C ASP A 328 -21.24 20.20 -4.15
N LEU A 329 -20.53 21.26 -4.56
CA LEU A 329 -19.49 21.91 -3.75
C LEU A 329 -19.52 23.44 -3.92
N VAL A 330 -19.38 24.15 -2.80
CA VAL A 330 -19.21 25.62 -2.79
C VAL A 330 -17.90 25.99 -2.12
N LEU A 331 -17.04 26.66 -2.87
CA LEU A 331 -15.72 27.09 -2.42
C LEU A 331 -15.70 28.59 -2.19
N ARG A 332 -15.07 29.02 -1.10
CA ARG A 332 -14.63 30.40 -0.93
C ARG A 332 -13.23 30.55 -1.54
N ASN A 333 -13.06 31.56 -2.38
CA ASN A 333 -11.81 31.89 -3.03
C ASN A 333 -11.15 33.10 -2.33
N ASN A 334 -10.08 32.82 -1.60
CA ASN A 334 -9.20 33.80 -0.96
C ASN A 334 -7.78 33.74 -1.56
N ILE A 335 -7.62 33.21 -2.78
CA ILE A 335 -6.31 33.08 -3.42
C ILE A 335 -5.79 34.47 -3.80
N ASN A 336 -4.62 34.81 -3.28
CA ASN A 336 -3.94 36.07 -3.56
C ASN A 336 -2.91 35.91 -4.70
N ARG A 337 -3.38 35.50 -5.88
CA ARG A 337 -2.59 35.45 -7.13
C ARG A 337 -3.30 36.24 -8.21
N PRO A 338 -2.58 37.01 -9.07
CA PRO A 338 -3.18 37.84 -10.11
C PRO A 338 -4.18 37.10 -11.01
N PHE A 339 -3.87 35.85 -11.39
CA PHE A 339 -4.75 35.00 -12.21
C PHE A 339 -6.13 34.81 -11.57
N TRP A 340 -6.19 34.37 -10.31
CA TRP A 340 -7.45 34.10 -9.60
C TRP A 340 -8.21 35.38 -9.24
N MET A 341 -7.49 36.45 -8.91
CA MET A 341 -8.08 37.75 -8.61
C MET A 341 -8.76 38.38 -9.84
N ALA A 342 -8.21 38.15 -11.05
CA ALA A 342 -8.75 38.69 -12.28
C ALA A 342 -10.19 38.23 -12.58
N PHE A 343 -10.59 37.04 -12.10
CA PHE A 343 -11.97 36.56 -12.25
C PHE A 343 -12.96 37.31 -11.35
N GLY A 344 -12.51 37.95 -10.26
CA GLY A 344 -13.41 38.62 -9.31
C GLY A 344 -14.47 37.70 -8.70
N SER A 345 -14.16 36.41 -8.53
CA SER A 345 -15.08 35.38 -8.05
C SER A 345 -14.79 35.03 -6.58
N PRO A 346 -15.43 35.67 -5.59
CA PRO A 346 -15.24 35.33 -4.17
C PRO A 346 -15.77 33.95 -3.80
N LEU A 347 -16.75 33.45 -4.55
CA LEU A 347 -17.27 32.09 -4.46
C LEU A 347 -17.06 31.36 -5.79
N ILE A 348 -16.92 30.04 -5.71
CA ILE A 348 -16.78 29.14 -6.86
C ILE A 348 -17.72 27.96 -6.63
N PHE A 349 -18.52 27.61 -7.63
CA PHE A 349 -19.27 26.35 -7.62
C PHE A 349 -18.47 25.26 -8.31
N ALA A 350 -18.58 24.05 -7.78
CA ALA A 350 -18.08 22.85 -8.42
C ALA A 350 -19.19 21.78 -8.48
N GLU A 351 -19.41 21.24 -9.66
CA GLU A 351 -20.43 20.21 -9.94
C GLU A 351 -19.75 18.97 -10.51
N CYS A 352 -20.07 17.80 -9.96
CA CYS A 352 -19.41 16.52 -10.18
C CYS A 352 -20.36 15.50 -10.84
N LYS A 353 -19.94 14.92 -11.95
CA LYS A 353 -20.68 13.87 -12.65
C LYS A 353 -19.82 12.62 -12.85
N ASN A 354 -20.10 11.58 -12.07
CA ASN A 354 -19.43 10.29 -12.20
C ASN A 354 -20.34 9.26 -12.89
N TRP A 355 -20.55 9.44 -14.19
CA TRP A 355 -21.40 8.56 -15.00
C TRP A 355 -20.57 7.56 -15.79
N SER A 356 -21.20 6.49 -16.27
CA SER A 356 -20.56 5.50 -17.16
C SER A 356 -20.37 5.98 -18.60
N LYS A 357 -20.97 7.12 -18.95
CA LYS A 357 -20.89 7.78 -20.26
C LYS A 357 -20.46 9.23 -20.11
N LYS A 358 -19.98 9.83 -21.20
CA LYS A 358 -19.68 11.25 -21.27
C LYS A 358 -20.91 12.11 -20.94
N VAL A 359 -20.67 13.23 -20.27
CA VAL A 359 -21.68 14.23 -19.93
C VAL A 359 -22.00 15.08 -21.16
N GLY A 360 -23.29 15.35 -21.38
CA GLY A 360 -23.79 16.07 -22.54
C GLY A 360 -24.01 17.57 -22.29
N ALA A 361 -24.43 18.26 -23.35
CA ALA A 361 -24.69 19.70 -23.30
C ALA A 361 -25.92 20.09 -22.46
N SER A 362 -26.86 19.18 -22.24
CA SER A 362 -28.04 19.40 -21.37
C SER A 362 -27.60 19.69 -19.94
N GLU A 363 -26.77 18.84 -19.38
CA GLU A 363 -26.25 18.92 -18.03
C GLU A 363 -25.33 20.14 -17.86
N PHE A 364 -24.53 20.44 -18.89
CA PHE A 364 -23.73 21.67 -18.91
C PHE A 364 -24.60 22.92 -18.85
N ARG A 365 -25.68 23.00 -19.65
CA ARG A 365 -26.59 24.16 -19.66
C ARG A 365 -27.37 24.29 -18.36
N ASP A 366 -27.73 23.17 -17.74
CA ASP A 366 -28.34 23.17 -16.41
C ASP A 366 -27.40 23.83 -15.39
N PHE A 367 -26.14 23.37 -15.33
CA PHE A 367 -25.13 23.97 -14.47
C PHE A 367 -24.87 25.45 -14.79
N GLU A 368 -24.76 25.80 -16.07
CA GLU A 368 -24.65 27.20 -16.52
C GLU A 368 -25.84 28.05 -16.05
N GLY A 369 -27.06 27.50 -16.08
CA GLY A 369 -28.27 28.13 -15.56
C GLY A 369 -28.12 28.50 -14.09
N LYS A 370 -27.61 27.57 -13.27
CA LYS A 370 -27.31 27.82 -11.86
C LYS A 370 -26.31 28.99 -11.72
N LEU A 371 -25.23 29.01 -12.52
CA LEU A 371 -24.25 30.11 -12.46
C LEU A 371 -24.84 31.48 -12.82
N ARG A 372 -25.76 31.52 -13.80
CA ARG A 372 -26.45 32.77 -14.19
C ARG A 372 -27.26 33.35 -13.04
N ASN A 373 -27.88 32.50 -12.21
CA ASN A 373 -28.66 32.91 -11.04
C ASN A 373 -27.78 33.51 -9.93
N HIS A 374 -26.48 33.17 -9.90
CA HIS A 374 -25.52 33.62 -8.88
C HIS A 374 -24.38 34.50 -9.44
N LYS A 375 -24.58 35.08 -10.64
CA LYS A 375 -23.54 35.79 -11.40
C LYS A 375 -22.93 37.02 -10.71
N SER A 376 -23.52 37.54 -9.64
CA SER A 376 -22.99 38.68 -8.89
C SER A 376 -21.79 38.30 -8.03
N VAL A 377 -21.70 37.04 -7.62
CA VAL A 377 -20.67 36.51 -6.70
C VAL A 377 -19.88 35.34 -7.29
N ILE A 378 -20.37 34.73 -8.36
CA ILE A 378 -19.72 33.60 -9.03
C ILE A 378 -19.44 33.97 -10.49
N LYS A 379 -18.15 34.01 -10.83
CA LYS A 379 -17.60 34.26 -12.17
C LYS A 379 -16.72 33.11 -12.66
N LEU A 380 -16.24 32.28 -11.75
CA LEU A 380 -15.43 31.10 -12.02
C LEU A 380 -16.10 29.87 -11.41
N SER A 381 -16.11 28.75 -12.12
CA SER A 381 -16.71 27.49 -11.65
C SER A 381 -16.04 26.28 -12.27
N PHE A 382 -16.09 25.15 -11.58
CA PHE A 382 -15.57 23.87 -12.05
C PHE A 382 -16.72 22.94 -12.43
N PHE A 383 -16.65 22.35 -13.62
CA PHE A 383 -17.54 21.26 -14.01
C PHE A 383 -16.71 20.00 -14.22
N ILE A 384 -16.96 18.99 -13.40
CA ILE A 384 -16.12 17.80 -13.27
C ILE A 384 -16.87 16.58 -13.81
N SER A 385 -16.26 15.82 -14.72
CA SER A 385 -16.81 14.57 -15.24
C SER A 385 -15.77 13.46 -15.32
N TYR A 386 -15.97 12.35 -14.60
CA TYR A 386 -14.98 11.25 -14.59
C TYR A 386 -14.78 10.64 -16.00
N MET A 387 -15.86 10.39 -16.75
CA MET A 387 -15.80 9.88 -18.12
C MET A 387 -15.60 10.98 -19.18
N GLY A 388 -15.49 12.24 -18.76
CA GLY A 388 -15.31 13.40 -19.63
C GLY A 388 -16.60 13.92 -20.27
N PHE A 389 -16.43 14.75 -21.29
CA PHE A 389 -17.51 15.53 -21.90
C PHE A 389 -17.70 15.17 -23.38
N SER A 390 -18.92 15.34 -23.87
CA SER A 390 -19.24 15.21 -25.29
C SER A 390 -18.80 16.47 -26.07
N SER A 391 -18.64 16.36 -27.39
CA SER A 391 -18.23 17.48 -28.26
C SER A 391 -19.23 18.65 -28.25
N GLU A 392 -20.50 18.38 -27.93
CA GLU A 392 -21.53 19.40 -27.82
C GLU A 392 -21.30 20.32 -26.61
N VAL A 393 -20.64 19.83 -25.54
CA VAL A 393 -20.27 20.64 -24.37
C VAL A 393 -19.20 21.66 -24.75
N GLU A 394 -18.18 21.26 -25.52
CA GLU A 394 -17.14 22.19 -25.99
C GLU A 394 -17.74 23.35 -26.80
N SER A 395 -18.73 23.04 -27.64
CA SER A 395 -19.48 24.03 -28.41
C SER A 395 -20.39 24.90 -27.54
N ALA A 396 -20.85 24.40 -26.39
CA ALA A 396 -21.64 25.17 -25.43
C ALA A 396 -20.76 26.14 -24.62
N ILE A 397 -19.56 25.73 -24.20
CA ILE A 397 -18.62 26.58 -23.44
C ILE A 397 -18.21 27.81 -24.24
N LYS A 398 -17.85 27.63 -25.52
CA LYS A 398 -17.47 28.76 -26.40
C LYS A 398 -18.57 29.81 -26.52
N ARG A 399 -19.83 29.43 -26.33
CA ARG A 399 -20.97 30.36 -26.30
C ARG A 399 -21.17 30.97 -24.91
N SER A 400 -21.01 30.17 -23.87
CA SER A 400 -21.15 30.59 -22.46
C SER A 400 -20.14 31.68 -22.07
N SER A 401 -18.92 31.63 -22.62
CA SER A 401 -17.86 32.62 -22.32
C SER A 401 -18.25 34.07 -22.64
N GLN A 402 -19.21 34.28 -23.54
CA GLN A 402 -19.72 35.60 -23.91
C GLN A 402 -20.50 36.26 -22.76
N ASP A 403 -21.03 35.47 -21.82
CA ASP A 403 -21.87 35.95 -20.71
C ASP A 403 -21.07 36.21 -19.41
N GLY A 404 -19.74 36.12 -19.47
CA GLY A 404 -18.83 36.48 -18.37
C GLY A 404 -18.73 35.44 -17.24
N ALA A 405 -19.17 34.21 -17.49
CA ALA A 405 -18.93 33.07 -16.60
C ALA A 405 -17.83 32.18 -17.19
N HIS A 406 -16.79 31.91 -16.39
CA HIS A 406 -15.69 31.03 -16.75
C HIS A 406 -15.91 29.64 -16.15
N ILE A 407 -16.24 28.66 -16.99
CA ILE A 407 -16.45 27.28 -16.56
C ILE A 407 -15.24 26.44 -16.97
N VAL A 408 -14.52 25.94 -15.98
CA VAL A 408 -13.36 25.06 -16.16
C VAL A 408 -13.85 23.62 -16.21
N LEU A 409 -13.55 22.92 -17.30
CA LEU A 409 -13.81 21.49 -17.40
C LEU A 409 -12.67 20.68 -16.79
N ILE A 410 -13.00 19.76 -15.90
CA ILE A 410 -12.07 18.78 -15.34
C ILE A 410 -12.59 17.39 -15.68
N GLN A 411 -11.77 16.56 -16.32
CA GLN A 411 -12.15 15.18 -16.64
C GLN A 411 -11.25 14.15 -15.95
N GLY A 412 -11.69 12.89 -15.89
CA GLY A 412 -10.92 11.82 -15.24
C GLY A 412 -9.51 11.65 -15.80
N SER A 413 -9.27 11.96 -17.08
CA SER A 413 -7.93 11.98 -17.67
C SER A 413 -7.04 13.10 -17.10
N ASP A 414 -7.62 14.25 -16.74
CA ASP A 414 -6.87 15.36 -16.12
C ASP A 414 -6.42 15.00 -14.71
N LEU A 415 -7.28 14.30 -13.96
CA LEU A 415 -6.93 13.79 -12.63
C LEU A 415 -5.81 12.74 -12.70
N LYS A 416 -5.83 11.87 -13.72
CA LYS A 416 -4.73 10.92 -13.97
C LYS A 416 -3.44 11.64 -14.32
N GLN A 417 -3.49 12.61 -15.22
CA GLN A 417 -2.34 13.43 -15.60
C GLN A 417 -1.77 14.19 -14.39
N TYR A 418 -2.63 14.73 -13.52
CA TYR A 418 -2.21 15.43 -12.31
C TYR A 418 -1.39 14.52 -11.38
N VAL A 419 -1.89 13.30 -11.14
CA VAL A 419 -1.21 12.30 -10.30
C VAL A 419 0.15 11.87 -10.86
N GLU A 420 0.30 11.87 -12.19
CA GLU A 420 1.53 11.49 -12.89
C GLU A 420 2.52 12.65 -13.08
N SER A 421 2.09 13.88 -12.82
CA SER A 421 2.90 15.09 -12.98
C SER A 421 3.60 15.48 -11.67
N ASP A 422 4.58 16.38 -11.74
CA ASP A 422 5.19 17.05 -10.57
C ASP A 422 4.53 18.39 -10.24
N VAL A 423 3.44 18.75 -10.92
CA VAL A 423 2.78 20.06 -10.77
C VAL A 423 1.99 20.11 -9.47
N GLU A 424 1.99 21.27 -8.80
CA GLU A 424 1.15 21.52 -7.62
C GLU A 424 -0.32 21.70 -8.01
N VAL A 425 -1.25 21.48 -7.07
CA VAL A 425 -2.70 21.55 -7.37
C VAL A 425 -3.09 22.90 -7.97
N LEU A 426 -2.56 24.00 -7.40
CA LEU A 426 -2.95 25.34 -7.81
C LEU A 426 -2.53 25.64 -9.26
N ASP A 427 -1.28 25.36 -9.61
CA ASP A 427 -0.78 25.54 -10.98
C ASP A 427 -1.46 24.58 -11.97
N TRP A 428 -1.79 23.36 -11.53
CA TRP A 428 -2.59 22.43 -12.34
C TRP A 428 -3.98 23.00 -12.65
N LEU A 429 -4.68 23.58 -11.67
CA LEU A 429 -5.98 24.22 -11.88
C LEU A 429 -5.88 25.46 -12.78
N GLU A 430 -4.81 26.25 -12.68
CA GLU A 430 -4.56 27.39 -13.58
C GLU A 430 -4.39 26.91 -15.03
N ASN A 431 -3.60 25.86 -15.25
CA ASN A 431 -3.42 25.26 -16.58
C ASN A 431 -4.73 24.72 -17.17
N LEU A 432 -5.62 24.16 -16.33
CA LEU A 432 -6.96 23.74 -16.78
C LEU A 432 -7.84 24.93 -17.13
N ALA A 433 -7.78 26.00 -16.34
CA ALA A 433 -8.57 27.19 -16.56
C ALA A 433 -8.18 27.95 -17.84
N THR A 434 -6.95 27.80 -18.34
CA THR A 434 -6.49 28.37 -19.61
C THR A 434 -6.64 27.43 -20.81
N ARG A 435 -7.13 26.20 -20.65
CA ARG A 435 -7.11 25.22 -21.76
C ARG A 435 -8.03 25.57 -22.93
N LEU A 436 -9.12 26.28 -22.66
CA LEU A 436 -10.19 26.56 -23.62
C LEU A 436 -10.19 28.01 -24.15
N TYR A 437 -9.18 28.81 -23.77
CA TYR A 437 -9.02 30.24 -24.06
C TYR A 437 -7.57 30.57 -24.35
#